data_AF-A0A5E4HSG8-F1
#
_entry.id   AF-A0A5E4HSG8-F1
#
_cell.length_a   1.000
_cell.length_b   1.000
_cell.length_c   1.000
_cell.angle_alpha   90.00
_cell.angle_beta   90.00
_cell.angle_gamma   90.00
#
_symmetry.space_group_name_H-M   'P 1'
#
loop_
_entity.id
_entity.type
_entity.pdbx_description
1 polymer ?
#
loop_
_entity_poly.entity_id
_entity_poly.type
_entity_poly.pdbx_seq_one_letter_code
_entity_poly.pdbx_strand_id
1 'polypeptide(L)'
;MNTASAESAFSTIPATTGSFSWSGNKLIYTPDSLNYSTAYNVTIGTGAVDLAGNNLSSVFEWQFTTAAKSSMIKNPGFESGTSPWTKSTNGVMTFSAAAPGYEGSYAGKLAISSIGTNIQIYQGITLEPNTHYRLSFAAYSTTGHDMIARLILGVSPYSTIGTAYTANLNNTWQTFTTEFDNAGTVTTARLQFFLGSTTPGLAAAGDIYYIDNVVLEKII
;
A
#
# COMPACT_ATOMS: atom_id res chain seq x y z
N MET A 1 -3.95 -32.49 27.08
CA MET A 1 -4.27 -32.40 25.64
C MET A 1 -3.10 -32.92 24.83
N ASN A 2 -3.29 -33.55 23.67
CA ASN A 2 -2.18 -33.86 22.77
C ASN A 2 -1.88 -32.63 21.91
N THR A 3 -0.79 -31.94 22.23
CA THR A 3 -0.46 -30.64 21.63
C THR A 3 -0.14 -30.75 20.14
N ALA A 4 0.66 -31.75 19.74
CA ALA A 4 1.05 -31.96 18.35
C ALA A 4 -0.15 -32.21 17.43
N SER A 5 -1.15 -32.96 17.91
CA SER A 5 -2.38 -33.19 17.15
C SER A 5 -3.22 -31.92 16.97
N ALA A 6 -3.28 -31.06 17.99
CA ALA A 6 -4.03 -29.82 17.95
C ALA A 6 -3.37 -28.80 17.01
N GLU A 7 -2.04 -28.71 17.02
CA GLU A 7 -1.27 -27.91 16.07
C GLU A 7 -1.46 -28.39 14.63
N SER A 8 -1.40 -29.71 14.41
CA SER A 8 -1.60 -30.31 13.08
C SER A 8 -3.03 -30.13 12.54
N ALA A 9 -4.01 -29.94 13.44
CA ALA A 9 -5.40 -29.73 13.08
C ALA A 9 -5.76 -28.24 12.89
N PHE A 10 -4.87 -27.30 13.22
CA PHE A 10 -5.08 -25.88 13.04
C PHE A 10 -4.84 -25.46 11.58
N SER A 11 -5.73 -24.65 11.03
CA SER A 11 -5.53 -24.02 9.71
C SER A 11 -6.24 -22.67 9.61
N THR A 12 -5.78 -21.86 8.66
CA THR A 12 -6.36 -20.55 8.32
C THR A 12 -6.62 -20.44 6.83
N ILE A 13 -7.64 -19.67 6.46
CA ILE A 13 -7.93 -19.28 5.07
C ILE A 13 -8.17 -17.77 5.04
N PRO A 14 -7.37 -16.97 4.30
CA PRO A 14 -6.13 -17.35 3.60
C PRO A 14 -5.09 -18.01 4.53
N ALA A 15 -4.24 -18.86 3.97
CA ALA A 15 -3.22 -19.55 4.74
C ALA A 15 -2.19 -18.57 5.32
N THR A 16 -1.81 -18.77 6.58
CA THR A 16 -0.83 -17.97 7.31
C THR A 16 0.34 -18.82 7.78
N THR A 17 1.53 -18.22 7.88
CA THR A 17 2.67 -18.79 8.61
C THR A 17 2.74 -18.18 10.01
N GLY A 18 3.37 -18.88 10.94
CA GLY A 18 3.48 -18.44 12.33
C GLY A 18 4.06 -19.51 13.23
N SER A 19 3.95 -19.28 14.53
CA SER A 19 4.43 -20.19 15.57
C SER A 19 3.32 -20.59 16.53
N PHE A 20 3.39 -21.81 17.03
CA PHE A 20 2.53 -22.31 18.10
C PHE A 20 3.26 -22.22 19.44
N SER A 21 2.50 -21.91 20.49
CA SER A 21 2.94 -21.97 21.88
C SER A 21 1.79 -22.41 22.78
N TRP A 22 2.12 -22.89 23.98
CA TRP A 22 1.16 -23.45 24.92
C TRP A 22 1.26 -22.82 26.29
N SER A 23 0.10 -22.54 26.90
CA SER A 23 -0.02 -22.18 28.31
C SER A 23 -1.02 -23.12 28.98
N GLY A 24 -0.51 -24.19 29.62
CA GLY A 24 -1.34 -25.30 30.08
C GLY A 24 -2.05 -25.98 28.90
N ASN A 25 -3.39 -26.01 28.92
CA ASN A 25 -4.21 -26.54 27.82
C ASN A 25 -4.65 -25.47 26.79
N LYS A 26 -4.07 -24.28 26.83
CA LYS A 26 -4.36 -23.20 25.88
C LYS A 26 -3.32 -23.20 24.76
N LEU A 27 -3.75 -23.53 23.53
CA LEU A 27 -2.99 -23.30 22.31
C LEU A 27 -3.02 -21.82 21.95
N ILE A 28 -1.87 -21.24 21.66
CA ILE A 28 -1.70 -19.88 21.18
C ILE A 28 -0.96 -19.96 19.84
N TYR A 29 -1.59 -19.47 18.78
CA TYR A 29 -0.96 -19.30 17.48
C TYR A 29 -0.62 -17.83 17.26
N THR A 30 0.64 -17.55 16.95
CA THR A 30 1.15 -16.21 16.64
C THR A 30 1.53 -16.16 15.16
N PRO A 31 0.70 -15.57 14.28
CA PRO A 31 1.05 -15.42 12.87
C PRO A 31 2.23 -14.47 12.66
N ASP A 32 3.07 -14.73 11.67
CA ASP A 32 4.22 -13.87 11.33
C ASP A 32 3.75 -12.51 10.78
N SER A 33 2.74 -12.54 9.91
CA SER A 33 2.07 -11.37 9.37
C SER A 33 0.64 -11.71 8.94
N LEU A 34 -0.22 -10.69 8.89
CA LEU A 34 -1.57 -10.80 8.37
C LEU A 34 -1.82 -9.66 7.39
N ASN A 35 -2.54 -9.94 6.30
CA ASN A 35 -2.96 -8.92 5.35
C ASN A 35 -4.02 -8.02 6.00
N TYR A 36 -3.95 -6.71 5.76
CA TYR A 36 -4.96 -5.75 6.22
C TYR A 36 -6.30 -5.96 5.50
N SER A 37 -7.39 -5.49 6.09
CA SER A 37 -8.76 -5.58 5.54
C SER A 37 -9.15 -6.98 5.03
N THR A 38 -8.55 -8.04 5.59
CA THR A 38 -8.70 -9.40 5.09
C THR A 38 -9.47 -10.23 6.11
N ALA A 39 -10.52 -10.91 5.65
CA ALA A 39 -11.25 -11.88 6.45
C ALA A 39 -10.44 -13.19 6.51
N TYR A 40 -10.14 -13.64 7.71
CA TYR A 40 -9.49 -14.92 7.98
C TYR A 40 -10.48 -15.86 8.66
N ASN A 41 -10.72 -17.01 8.05
CA ASN A 41 -11.39 -18.13 8.69
C ASN A 41 -10.34 -18.99 9.39
N VAL A 42 -10.56 -19.31 10.65
CA VAL A 42 -9.71 -20.19 11.43
C VAL A 42 -10.47 -21.47 11.72
N THR A 43 -9.81 -22.61 11.51
CA THR A 43 -10.39 -23.94 11.64
C THR A 43 -9.52 -24.80 12.55
N ILE A 44 -10.14 -25.45 13.54
CA ILE A 44 -9.58 -26.60 14.25
C ILE A 44 -10.29 -27.86 13.76
N GLY A 45 -9.56 -28.68 13.01
CA GLY A 45 -10.07 -29.94 12.47
C GLY A 45 -10.32 -31.01 13.54
N THR A 46 -11.09 -32.03 13.18
CA THR A 46 -11.39 -33.20 14.04
C THR A 46 -10.18 -34.12 14.29
N GLY A 47 -9.03 -33.83 13.68
CA GLY A 47 -7.76 -34.49 13.94
C GLY A 47 -7.11 -34.10 15.27
N ALA A 48 -7.61 -33.05 15.95
CA ALA A 48 -7.18 -32.71 17.30
C ALA A 48 -7.64 -33.79 18.30
N VAL A 49 -6.72 -34.30 19.13
CA VAL A 49 -7.01 -35.37 20.09
C VAL A 49 -6.65 -35.01 21.53
N ASP A 50 -7.35 -35.60 22.49
CA ASP A 50 -6.99 -35.53 23.91
C ASP A 50 -5.89 -36.55 24.28
N LEU A 51 -5.53 -36.63 25.56
CA LEU A 51 -4.51 -37.58 26.04
C LEU A 51 -5.01 -39.04 26.09
N ALA A 52 -6.32 -39.25 26.06
CA ALA A 52 -6.95 -40.57 26.02
C ALA A 52 -7.17 -41.07 24.59
N GLY A 53 -6.85 -40.25 23.57
CA GLY A 53 -7.01 -40.58 22.15
C GLY A 53 -8.38 -40.27 21.59
N ASN A 54 -9.20 -39.47 22.29
CA ASN A 54 -10.50 -39.04 21.76
C ASN A 54 -10.32 -37.84 20.82
N ASN A 55 -10.90 -37.94 19.63
CA ASN A 55 -10.94 -36.85 18.65
C ASN A 55 -11.95 -35.77 19.03
N LEU A 56 -11.70 -34.54 18.57
CA LEU A 56 -12.69 -33.48 18.59
C LEU A 56 -13.91 -33.91 17.76
N SER A 57 -15.11 -33.87 18.36
CA SER A 57 -16.33 -34.44 17.75
C SER A 57 -16.79 -33.73 16.48
N SER A 58 -16.48 -32.45 16.35
CA SER A 58 -16.81 -31.64 15.17
C SER A 58 -15.72 -30.58 14.95
N VAL A 59 -15.60 -30.11 13.71
CA VAL A 59 -14.73 -28.98 13.39
C VAL A 59 -15.16 -27.76 14.22
N PHE A 60 -14.19 -26.98 14.71
CA PHE A 60 -14.44 -25.70 15.37
C PHE A 60 -13.94 -24.56 14.49
N GLU A 61 -14.83 -23.61 14.17
CA GLU A 61 -14.55 -22.54 13.22
C GLU A 61 -14.98 -21.18 13.74
N TRP A 62 -14.16 -20.17 13.45
CA TRP A 62 -14.52 -18.78 13.65
C TRP A 62 -13.86 -17.90 12.60
N GLN A 63 -14.38 -16.69 12.46
CA GLN A 63 -13.85 -15.70 11.53
C GLN A 63 -13.45 -14.45 12.30
N PHE A 64 -12.36 -13.82 11.86
CA PHE A 64 -12.05 -12.44 12.19
C PHE A 64 -11.66 -11.68 10.92
N THR A 65 -11.80 -10.35 10.95
CA THR A 65 -11.29 -9.47 9.89
C THR A 65 -10.22 -8.57 10.47
N THR A 66 -9.07 -8.52 9.83
CA THR A 66 -8.00 -7.60 10.23
C THR A 66 -8.43 -6.15 10.03
N ALA A 67 -7.88 -5.24 10.84
CA ALA A 67 -8.12 -3.83 10.66
C ALA A 67 -7.68 -3.36 9.26
N ALA A 68 -8.25 -2.25 8.81
CA ALA A 68 -7.76 -1.59 7.61
C ALA A 68 -6.34 -1.05 7.85
N LYS A 69 -5.53 -1.07 6.79
CA LYS A 69 -4.20 -0.45 6.81
C LYS A 69 -4.39 1.04 7.11
N SER A 70 -3.75 1.54 8.16
CA SER A 70 -3.84 2.96 8.53
C SER A 70 -3.02 3.77 7.52
N SER A 71 -3.68 4.18 6.43
CA SER A 71 -3.07 5.08 5.47
C SER A 71 -3.50 6.53 5.71
N MET A 72 -2.53 7.41 5.57
CA MET A 72 -2.73 8.86 5.57
C MET A 72 -3.31 9.35 4.23
N ILE A 73 -3.33 8.49 3.22
CA ILE A 73 -3.82 8.79 1.87
C ILE A 73 -5.31 8.52 1.78
N LYS A 74 -6.04 9.50 1.25
CA LYS A 74 -7.46 9.38 0.90
C LYS A 74 -7.59 8.98 -0.56
N ASN A 75 -8.60 8.17 -0.86
CA ASN A 75 -8.86 7.60 -2.18
C ASN A 75 -7.58 7.01 -2.81
N PRO A 76 -6.95 6.01 -2.14
CA PRO A 76 -5.64 5.49 -2.53
C PRO A 76 -5.64 4.73 -3.86
N GLY A 77 -6.80 4.22 -4.27
CA GLY A 77 -6.97 3.50 -5.54
C GLY A 77 -7.97 4.10 -6.50
N PHE A 78 -8.32 5.38 -6.35
CA PHE A 78 -9.08 6.14 -7.35
C PHE A 78 -10.48 5.60 -7.72
N GLU A 79 -11.02 4.64 -6.95
CA GLU A 79 -12.35 4.06 -7.15
C GLU A 79 -13.48 5.09 -7.01
N SER A 80 -13.24 6.16 -6.27
CA SER A 80 -14.17 7.29 -6.11
C SER A 80 -13.82 8.49 -6.99
N GLY A 81 -13.20 8.25 -8.15
CA GLY A 81 -12.71 9.30 -9.04
C GLY A 81 -11.33 9.82 -8.63
N THR A 82 -11.02 11.07 -8.95
CA THR A 82 -9.68 11.65 -8.68
C THR A 82 -9.60 12.44 -7.38
N SER A 83 -10.72 12.91 -6.82
CA SER A 83 -10.71 13.65 -5.55
C SER A 83 -10.29 12.74 -4.38
N PRO A 84 -9.45 13.19 -3.42
CA PRO A 84 -8.95 14.55 -3.21
C PRO A 84 -7.54 14.81 -3.81
N TRP A 85 -7.10 14.01 -4.79
CA TRP A 85 -5.87 14.28 -5.49
C TRP A 85 -6.02 15.52 -6.38
N THR A 86 -5.00 16.38 -6.35
CA THR A 86 -4.96 17.61 -7.13
C THR A 86 -3.97 17.49 -8.26
N LYS A 87 -4.40 17.86 -9.48
CA LYS A 87 -3.52 18.05 -10.63
C LYS A 87 -2.93 19.45 -10.62
N SER A 88 -1.62 19.58 -10.84
CA SER A 88 -0.98 20.86 -11.15
C SER A 88 -0.01 20.68 -12.31
N THR A 89 -0.15 21.51 -13.34
CA THR A 89 0.65 21.39 -14.56
C THR A 89 0.84 22.71 -15.28
N ASN A 90 2.01 22.93 -15.88
CA ASN A 90 2.25 23.96 -16.91
C ASN A 90 2.42 23.38 -18.34
N GLY A 91 2.39 22.05 -18.49
CA GLY A 91 2.16 21.36 -19.76
C GLY A 91 0.70 20.94 -19.93
N VAL A 92 0.44 19.96 -20.78
CA VAL A 92 -0.90 19.43 -21.05
C VAL A 92 -0.99 17.99 -20.57
N MET A 93 -1.76 17.77 -19.50
CA MET A 93 -2.02 16.45 -18.92
C MET A 93 -3.49 16.32 -18.52
N THR A 94 -4.14 15.23 -18.91
CA THR A 94 -5.43 14.81 -18.36
C THR A 94 -5.21 13.90 -17.16
N PHE A 95 -6.02 14.07 -16.11
CA PHE A 95 -6.00 13.21 -14.93
C PHE A 95 -7.42 12.70 -14.66
N SER A 96 -7.60 11.38 -14.68
CA SER A 96 -8.89 10.72 -14.55
C SER A 96 -8.75 9.40 -13.78
N ALA A 97 -9.82 8.93 -13.15
CA ALA A 97 -9.93 7.53 -12.75
C ALA A 97 -10.31 6.68 -13.97
N ALA A 98 -9.54 5.65 -14.30
CA ALA A 98 -9.78 4.80 -15.46
C ALA A 98 -9.22 3.40 -15.28
N ALA A 99 -9.83 2.42 -15.96
CA ALA A 99 -9.32 1.06 -16.02
C ALA A 99 -8.04 0.95 -16.89
N PRO A 100 -7.20 -0.08 -16.66
CA PRO A 100 -7.33 -1.08 -15.59
C PRO A 100 -6.89 -0.53 -14.22
N GLY A 101 -7.55 -0.96 -13.14
CA GLY A 101 -7.03 -0.88 -11.78
C GLY A 101 -5.98 -1.98 -11.53
N TYR A 102 -5.02 -1.70 -10.66
CA TYR A 102 -4.17 -2.74 -10.04
C TYR A 102 -4.97 -3.52 -9.00
N GLU A 103 -5.68 -2.78 -8.13
CA GLU A 103 -6.68 -3.30 -7.20
C GLU A 103 -8.01 -2.64 -7.51
N GLY A 104 -9.09 -3.41 -7.57
CA GLY A 104 -10.40 -2.86 -7.97
C GLY A 104 -10.52 -2.65 -9.48
N SER A 105 -11.27 -1.62 -9.87
CA SER A 105 -11.66 -1.37 -11.26
C SER A 105 -10.90 -0.21 -11.91
N TYR A 106 -10.46 0.76 -11.11
CA TYR A 106 -9.92 2.02 -11.59
C TYR A 106 -8.53 2.29 -11.01
N ALA A 107 -7.75 3.08 -11.74
CA ALA A 107 -6.51 3.65 -11.30
C ALA A 107 -6.43 5.13 -11.70
N GLY A 108 -5.51 5.86 -11.07
CA GLY A 108 -5.19 7.23 -11.45
C GLY A 108 -4.45 7.22 -12.79
N LYS A 109 -5.16 7.59 -13.86
CA LYS A 109 -4.61 7.69 -15.21
C LYS A 109 -4.17 9.11 -15.52
N LEU A 110 -2.90 9.27 -15.86
CA LEU A 110 -2.30 10.53 -16.30
C LEU A 110 -1.92 10.37 -17.77
N ALA A 111 -2.55 11.12 -18.67
CA ALA A 111 -2.18 11.12 -20.10
C ALA A 111 -1.56 12.46 -20.48
N ILE A 112 -0.31 12.44 -20.93
CA ILE A 112 0.50 13.62 -21.21
C ILE A 112 0.47 13.89 -22.72
N SER A 113 -0.07 15.04 -23.12
CA SER A 113 -0.06 15.47 -24.52
C SER A 113 1.03 16.49 -24.82
N SER A 114 1.51 17.22 -23.81
CA SER A 114 2.64 18.13 -23.91
C SER A 114 3.40 18.16 -22.59
N ILE A 115 4.72 18.00 -22.66
CA ILE A 115 5.59 18.13 -21.49
C ILE A 115 5.69 19.58 -21.03
N GLY A 116 5.98 19.74 -19.75
CA GLY A 116 6.27 21.02 -19.10
C GLY A 116 7.20 20.79 -17.91
N THR A 117 7.75 21.86 -17.35
CA THR A 117 8.64 21.75 -16.18
C THR A 117 7.91 21.35 -14.91
N ASN A 118 6.59 21.53 -14.87
CA ASN A 118 5.72 21.12 -13.80
C ASN A 118 4.62 20.22 -14.36
N ILE A 119 4.72 18.91 -14.13
CA ILE A 119 3.65 17.93 -14.38
C ILE A 119 3.54 17.09 -13.10
N GLN A 120 2.41 17.19 -12.40
CA GLN A 120 2.25 16.48 -11.13
C GLN A 120 0.80 16.20 -10.76
N ILE A 121 0.63 15.16 -9.95
CA ILE A 121 -0.50 15.03 -9.04
C ILE A 121 0.01 15.00 -7.61
N TYR A 122 -0.78 15.51 -6.68
CA TYR A 122 -0.42 15.49 -5.27
C TYR A 122 -1.65 15.40 -4.37
N GLN A 123 -1.42 14.97 -3.12
CA GLN A 123 -2.41 15.05 -2.05
C GLN A 123 -1.79 15.79 -0.86
N GLY A 124 -2.53 16.74 -0.29
CA GLY A 124 -2.15 17.36 0.98
C GLY A 124 -2.26 16.35 2.11
N ILE A 125 -1.23 16.28 2.96
CA ILE A 125 -1.15 15.33 4.07
C ILE A 125 -0.63 16.04 5.32
N THR A 126 -0.94 15.47 6.48
CA THR A 126 -0.43 15.94 7.77
C THR A 126 0.63 14.98 8.28
N LEU A 127 1.88 15.43 8.40
CA LEU A 127 2.96 14.64 8.98
C LEU A 127 3.09 14.90 10.48
N GLU A 128 3.68 13.93 11.17
CA GLU A 128 4.10 14.04 12.56
C GLU A 128 5.60 14.34 12.60
N PRO A 129 6.03 15.27 13.47
CA PRO A 129 7.44 15.57 13.65
C PRO A 129 8.25 14.33 14.01
N ASN A 130 9.50 14.28 13.55
CA ASN A 130 10.46 13.22 13.88
C ASN A 130 9.93 11.79 13.64
N THR A 131 9.11 11.62 12.60
CA THR A 131 8.46 10.34 12.29
C THR A 131 8.99 9.78 10.99
N HIS A 132 9.24 8.47 10.98
CA HIS A 132 9.64 7.71 9.82
C HIS A 132 8.40 7.15 9.10
N TYR A 133 8.37 7.27 7.77
CA TYR A 133 7.22 6.91 6.95
C TYR A 133 7.59 5.91 5.88
N ARG A 134 6.66 5.02 5.53
CA ARG A 134 6.72 4.18 4.34
C ARG A 134 5.69 4.64 3.32
N LEU A 135 6.12 4.86 2.09
CA LEU A 135 5.26 4.97 0.93
C LEU A 135 5.32 3.67 0.13
N SER A 136 4.15 3.16 -0.24
CA SER A 136 4.00 2.09 -1.23
C SER A 136 2.93 2.46 -2.24
N PHE A 137 3.09 2.02 -3.49
CA PHE A 137 2.13 2.22 -4.57
C PHE A 137 2.37 1.24 -5.71
N ALA A 138 1.33 0.97 -6.50
CA ALA A 138 1.45 0.30 -7.79
C ALA A 138 1.50 1.33 -8.91
N ALA A 139 2.38 1.14 -9.89
CA ALA A 139 2.43 2.01 -11.07
C ALA A 139 2.99 1.31 -12.31
N TYR A 140 2.66 1.86 -13.48
CA TYR A 140 3.33 1.58 -14.75
C TYR A 140 3.18 2.77 -15.71
N SER A 141 4.00 2.82 -16.75
CA SER A 141 3.85 3.76 -17.87
C SER A 141 3.80 3.01 -19.20
N THR A 142 3.05 3.53 -20.17
CA THR A 142 2.88 2.83 -21.46
C THR A 142 4.15 2.78 -22.31
N THR A 143 5.17 3.58 -21.96
CA THR A 143 6.42 3.76 -22.70
C THR A 143 7.66 3.38 -21.90
N GLY A 144 7.54 3.12 -20.60
CA GLY A 144 8.65 2.81 -19.71
C GLY A 144 9.43 4.03 -19.20
N HIS A 145 8.93 5.25 -19.41
CA HIS A 145 9.45 6.43 -18.69
C HIS A 145 9.11 6.35 -17.21
N ASP A 146 10.00 6.88 -16.38
CA ASP A 146 9.96 6.74 -14.92
C ASP A 146 9.05 7.78 -14.25
N MET A 147 8.88 7.70 -12.94
CA MET A 147 8.24 8.77 -12.18
C MET A 147 8.95 9.06 -10.86
N ILE A 148 8.84 10.29 -10.36
CA ILE A 148 9.30 10.62 -9.02
C ILE A 148 8.14 10.59 -8.04
N ALA A 149 8.29 9.87 -6.94
CA ALA A 149 7.47 9.99 -5.74
C ALA A 149 8.27 10.69 -4.64
N ARG A 150 7.71 11.73 -4.02
CA ARG A 150 8.38 12.44 -2.91
C ARG A 150 7.41 13.14 -1.99
N LEU A 151 7.89 13.45 -0.79
CA LEU A 151 7.23 14.39 0.12
C LEU A 151 7.78 15.80 -0.14
N ILE A 152 6.90 16.80 -0.14
CA ILE A 152 7.28 18.22 -0.23
C ILE A 152 6.55 19.03 0.83
N LEU A 153 7.06 20.22 1.16
CA LEU A 153 6.33 21.17 2.02
C LEU A 153 4.94 21.46 1.43
N GLY A 154 3.92 21.57 2.28
CA GLY A 154 2.55 21.85 1.84
C GLY A 154 2.31 23.29 1.43
N VAL A 155 3.26 24.17 1.74
CA VAL A 155 3.31 25.60 1.43
C VAL A 155 4.58 25.93 0.65
N SER A 156 4.58 27.09 -0.02
CA SER A 156 5.78 27.64 -0.66
C SER A 156 6.95 27.69 0.34
N PRO A 157 8.18 27.29 -0.04
CA PRO A 157 8.68 27.08 -1.41
C PRO A 157 8.47 25.68 -2.00
N TYR A 158 7.66 24.81 -1.37
CA TYR A 158 7.42 23.44 -1.84
C TYR A 158 8.69 22.58 -1.97
N SER A 159 9.68 22.84 -1.11
CA SER A 159 10.92 22.06 -1.09
C SER A 159 10.66 20.62 -0.68
N THR A 160 11.48 19.70 -1.21
CA THR A 160 11.46 18.28 -0.84
C THR A 160 11.71 18.10 0.66
N ILE A 161 10.96 17.18 1.27
CA ILE A 161 11.18 16.66 2.62
C ILE A 161 11.85 15.30 2.45
N GLY A 162 13.04 15.15 3.04
CA GLY A 162 13.85 13.95 2.85
C GLY A 162 14.35 13.82 1.40
N THR A 163 14.38 12.58 0.91
CA THR A 163 14.91 12.24 -0.42
C THR A 163 13.78 11.94 -1.40
N ALA A 164 13.92 12.38 -2.65
CA ALA A 164 13.01 12.00 -3.72
C ALA A 164 13.29 10.57 -4.18
N TYR A 165 12.24 9.79 -4.43
CA TYR A 165 12.35 8.43 -4.92
C TYR A 165 11.97 8.37 -6.39
N THR A 166 12.87 7.85 -7.25
CA THR A 166 12.54 7.55 -8.64
C THR A 166 12.05 6.11 -8.74
N ALA A 167 10.79 5.94 -9.14
CA ALA A 167 10.23 4.64 -9.49
C ALA A 167 10.58 4.33 -10.95
N ASN A 168 11.43 3.31 -11.13
CA ASN A 168 11.85 2.86 -12.45
C ASN A 168 10.75 2.00 -13.07
N LEU A 169 9.95 2.60 -13.96
CA LEU A 169 8.73 1.98 -14.48
C LEU A 169 9.02 1.13 -15.71
N ASN A 170 8.14 0.15 -15.94
CA ASN A 170 8.00 -0.51 -17.23
C ASN A 170 6.53 -0.46 -17.69
N ASN A 171 6.21 -1.26 -18.70
CA ASN A 171 4.89 -1.32 -19.34
C ASN A 171 3.89 -2.30 -18.70
N THR A 172 4.19 -2.77 -17.49
CA THR A 172 3.33 -3.66 -16.70
C THR A 172 3.27 -3.16 -15.26
N TRP A 173 2.20 -3.49 -14.54
CA TRP A 173 2.07 -3.13 -13.13
C TRP A 173 3.27 -3.61 -12.29
N GLN A 174 3.87 -2.67 -11.58
CA GLN A 174 4.91 -2.93 -10.59
C GLN A 174 4.53 -2.27 -9.27
N THR A 175 4.93 -2.89 -8.17
CA THR A 175 4.79 -2.32 -6.83
C THR A 175 6.10 -1.69 -6.40
N PHE A 176 6.04 -0.45 -5.92
CA PHE A 176 7.18 0.30 -5.41
C PHE A 176 7.01 0.55 -3.92
N THR A 177 8.13 0.51 -3.19
CA THR A 177 8.17 0.88 -1.77
C THR A 177 9.40 1.73 -1.51
N THR A 178 9.23 2.78 -0.73
CA THR A 178 10.32 3.66 -0.28
C THR A 178 9.99 4.20 1.09
N GLU A 179 11.01 4.64 1.81
CA GLU A 179 10.87 5.23 3.12
C GLU A 179 11.30 6.69 3.11
N PHE A 180 10.69 7.49 3.99
CA PHE A 180 10.96 8.91 4.12
C PHE A 180 11.07 9.28 5.60
N ASP A 181 12.09 10.06 5.93
CA ASP A 181 12.24 10.66 7.25
C ASP A 181 11.67 12.07 7.30
N ASN A 182 10.65 12.28 8.13
CA ASN A 182 10.29 13.62 8.56
C ASN A 182 11.12 14.01 9.79
N ALA A 183 12.44 14.15 9.63
CA ALA A 183 13.38 14.46 10.72
C ALA A 183 13.24 15.88 11.32
N GLY A 184 12.19 16.61 10.95
CA GLY A 184 11.93 17.97 11.40
C GLY A 184 10.53 18.14 11.98
N THR A 185 10.09 19.39 12.07
CA THR A 185 8.78 19.79 12.62
C THR A 185 7.71 19.99 11.55
N VAL A 186 7.94 19.52 10.32
CA VAL A 186 7.00 19.73 9.23
C VAL A 186 5.72 18.95 9.53
N THR A 187 4.60 19.66 9.59
CA THR A 187 3.27 19.05 9.80
C THR A 187 2.38 19.16 8.59
N THR A 188 2.59 20.16 7.72
CA THR A 188 1.80 20.34 6.50
C THR A 188 2.66 20.01 5.29
N ALA A 189 2.35 18.91 4.62
CA ALA A 189 3.12 18.38 3.50
C ALA A 189 2.21 18.00 2.32
N ARG A 190 2.83 17.63 1.21
CA ARG A 190 2.15 16.95 0.10
C ARG A 190 2.92 15.69 -0.25
N LEU A 191 2.19 14.59 -0.44
CA LEU A 191 2.70 13.46 -1.23
C LEU A 191 2.54 13.83 -2.70
N GLN A 192 3.65 13.82 -3.44
CA GLN A 192 3.71 14.24 -4.84
C GLN A 192 4.20 13.11 -5.73
N PHE A 193 3.47 12.88 -6.83
CA PHE A 193 3.97 12.17 -8.01
C PHE A 193 4.31 13.20 -9.08
N PHE A 194 5.56 13.22 -9.53
CA PHE A 194 6.14 14.25 -10.38
C PHE A 194 6.71 13.67 -11.67
N LEU A 195 6.41 14.33 -12.79
CA LEU A 195 6.74 13.95 -14.17
C LEU A 195 7.28 15.15 -14.97
N GLY A 196 7.71 16.21 -14.28
CA GLY A 196 8.16 17.45 -14.93
C GLY A 196 9.51 17.29 -15.62
N SER A 197 9.71 18.02 -16.71
CA SER A 197 10.89 17.93 -17.58
C SER A 197 12.19 18.44 -16.96
N THR A 198 12.16 18.95 -15.72
CA THR A 198 13.37 19.35 -14.97
C THR A 198 14.23 18.15 -14.59
N THR A 199 13.66 16.95 -14.63
CA THR A 199 14.39 15.69 -14.46
C THR A 199 14.27 14.88 -15.75
N PRO A 200 15.39 14.53 -16.40
CA PRO A 200 15.37 13.71 -17.62
C PRO A 200 14.78 12.33 -17.37
N GLY A 201 14.17 11.74 -18.41
CA GLY A 201 13.67 10.36 -18.38
C GLY A 201 12.30 10.17 -17.70
N LEU A 202 11.69 11.23 -17.17
CA LEU A 202 10.42 11.10 -16.46
C LEU A 202 9.20 11.07 -17.37
N ALA A 203 9.16 11.84 -18.47
CA ALA A 203 7.99 11.88 -19.34
C ALA A 203 8.29 12.49 -20.71
N ALA A 204 7.51 12.06 -21.69
CA ALA A 204 7.40 12.59 -23.04
C ALA A 204 5.93 12.81 -23.43
N ALA A 205 5.71 13.56 -24.51
CA ALA A 205 4.38 13.68 -25.09
C ALA A 205 3.92 12.32 -25.65
N GLY A 206 2.69 11.93 -25.34
CA GLY A 206 2.11 10.63 -25.67
C GLY A 206 2.15 9.62 -24.52
N ASP A 207 2.89 9.89 -23.44
CA ASP A 207 2.96 8.97 -22.31
C ASP A 207 1.65 8.90 -21.54
N ILE A 208 1.34 7.68 -21.08
CA ILE A 208 0.24 7.41 -20.17
C ILE A 208 0.80 6.68 -18.95
N TYR A 209 0.50 7.19 -17.77
CA TYR A 209 0.84 6.57 -16.48
C TYR A 209 -0.42 6.12 -15.79
N TYR A 210 -0.29 5.01 -15.08
CA TYR A 210 -1.30 4.50 -14.18
C TYR A 210 -0.66 4.38 -12.79
N ILE A 211 -1.38 4.87 -11.78
CA ILE A 211 -0.99 4.81 -10.36
C ILE A 211 -2.17 4.28 -9.57
N ASP A 212 -1.92 3.37 -8.65
CA ASP A 212 -2.96 2.74 -7.83
C ASP A 212 -2.39 2.25 -6.48
N ASN A 213 -3.26 1.84 -5.57
CA ASN A 213 -2.94 1.29 -4.25
C ASN A 213 -1.92 2.15 -3.47
N VAL A 214 -2.12 3.46 -3.46
CA VAL A 214 -1.18 4.41 -2.85
C VAL A 214 -1.34 4.43 -1.34
N VAL A 215 -0.32 4.00 -0.61
CA VAL A 215 -0.32 3.96 0.85
C VAL A 215 0.87 4.70 1.41
N LEU A 216 0.60 5.72 2.22
CA LEU A 216 1.58 6.33 3.13
C LEU A 216 1.21 5.97 4.57
N GLU A 217 2.17 5.41 5.31
CA GLU A 217 1.99 4.96 6.69
C GLU A 217 3.21 5.29 7.55
N LYS A 218 3.03 5.36 8.87
CA LYS A 218 4.13 5.48 9.81
C LYS A 218 4.81 4.13 10.00
N ILE A 219 6.12 4.14 10.15
CA ILE A 219 6.89 3.00 10.64
C ILE A 219 7.07 3.21 12.15
N ILE A 220 6.65 2.20 12.92
CA ILE A 220 6.73 2.16 14.40
C ILE A 220 7.86 1.23 14.80
#